data_AF-A0A7C7JNH0-F1
#
_entry.id   AF-A0A7C7JNH0-F1
#
_cell.length_a   1.000
_cell.length_b   1.000
_cell.length_c   1.000
_cell.angle_alpha   90.00
_cell.angle_beta   90.00
_cell.angle_gamma   90.00
#
_symmetry.space_group_name_H-M   'P 1'
#
loop_
_entity.id
_entity.type
_entity.pdbx_description
1 polymer ?
#
loop_
_entity_poly.entity_id
_entity_poly.type
_entity_poly.pdbx_seq_one_letter_code
_entity_poly.pdbx_strand_id
1 'polypeptide(L)'
;MEQKLIKDFEIPNKKIETWKFTDLKKVFEKNNFKPFRKSINADLTEPTISSQIPLDISNNIFFNPKINFVIFENGYLQKFNKKSDGLEITTLNDIAKEKLFNKKNFTRNDSLLDINNTFLNEKLIIRVKKNIELKEPISIFYYNSGEEKYLIN
;
A
#
# COMPACT_ATOMS: atom_id res chain seq x y z
N MET A 1 -18.75 10.56 7.56
CA MET A 1 -18.74 9.34 6.73
C MET A 1 -18.69 8.17 7.71
N GLU A 2 -19.63 7.23 7.66
CA GLU A 2 -19.59 6.06 8.56
C GLU A 2 -18.30 5.27 8.30
N GLN A 3 -17.65 4.84 9.39
CA GLN A 3 -16.44 4.03 9.30
C GLN A 3 -16.82 2.61 8.88
N LYS A 4 -16.46 2.22 7.65
CA LYS A 4 -16.61 0.85 7.19
C LYS A 4 -15.75 -0.11 8.03
N LEU A 5 -16.32 -1.26 8.32
CA LEU A 5 -15.70 -2.38 9.02
C LEU A 5 -15.58 -3.57 8.07
N ILE A 6 -14.67 -4.49 8.37
CA ILE A 6 -14.43 -5.65 7.49
C ILE A 6 -15.65 -6.55 7.35
N LYS A 7 -16.50 -6.60 8.39
CA LYS A 7 -17.77 -7.31 8.38
C LYS A 7 -18.77 -6.78 7.34
N ASP A 8 -18.53 -5.57 6.81
CA ASP A 8 -19.38 -4.94 5.80
C ASP A 8 -19.04 -5.42 4.38
N PHE A 9 -18.06 -6.32 4.23
CA PHE A 9 -17.62 -6.90 2.95
C PHE A 9 -17.99 -8.39 2.86
N GLU A 10 -18.35 -8.84 1.67
CA GLU A 10 -18.58 -10.27 1.41
C GLU A 10 -17.25 -11.03 1.39
N ILE A 11 -16.87 -11.67 2.49
CA ILE A 11 -15.60 -12.40 2.54
C ILE A 11 -15.64 -13.63 1.61
N PRO A 12 -14.62 -13.81 0.73
CA PRO A 12 -14.59 -14.94 -0.16
C PRO A 12 -14.58 -16.28 0.57
N ASN A 13 -15.38 -17.22 0.06
CA ASN A 13 -15.59 -18.52 0.69
C ASN A 13 -15.77 -19.61 -0.37
N LYS A 14 -15.73 -20.87 0.06
CA LYS A 14 -15.77 -22.04 -0.84
C LYS A 14 -17.04 -22.17 -1.70
N LYS A 15 -18.11 -21.42 -1.40
CA LYS A 15 -19.32 -21.41 -2.25
C LYS A 15 -19.11 -20.64 -3.55
N ILE A 16 -18.14 -19.73 -3.59
CA ILE A 16 -17.76 -18.98 -4.79
C ILE A 16 -16.77 -19.84 -5.58
N GLU A 17 -17.04 -20.07 -6.87
CA GLU A 17 -16.26 -20.98 -7.71
C GLU A 17 -14.75 -20.65 -7.73
N THR A 18 -14.41 -19.37 -7.87
CA THR A 18 -13.02 -18.87 -7.86
C THR A 18 -12.31 -19.07 -6.52
N TRP A 19 -13.04 -19.35 -5.44
CA TRP A 19 -12.53 -19.55 -4.08
C TRP A 19 -12.79 -20.97 -3.54
N LYS A 20 -13.20 -21.91 -4.39
CA LYS A 20 -13.53 -23.30 -4.00
C LYS A 20 -12.42 -23.98 -3.18
N PHE A 21 -11.17 -23.65 -3.49
CA PHE A 21 -9.99 -24.24 -2.84
C PHE A 21 -9.32 -23.31 -1.82
N THR A 22 -9.84 -22.11 -1.59
CA THR A 22 -9.27 -21.12 -0.67
C THR A 22 -10.36 -20.51 0.19
N ASP A 23 -10.40 -20.89 1.47
CA ASP A 23 -11.41 -20.43 2.42
C ASP A 23 -10.87 -19.33 3.32
N LEU A 24 -11.11 -18.07 2.93
CA LEU A 24 -10.66 -16.91 3.70
C LEU A 24 -11.57 -16.59 4.88
N LYS A 25 -12.82 -17.09 4.87
CA LYS A 25 -13.80 -16.82 5.93
C LYS A 25 -13.24 -17.12 7.32
N LYS A 26 -12.55 -18.25 7.48
CA LYS A 26 -11.92 -18.63 8.75
C LYS A 26 -10.82 -17.67 9.22
N VAL A 27 -10.10 -17.04 8.29
CA VAL A 27 -9.06 -16.04 8.62
C VAL A 27 -9.72 -14.80 9.19
N PHE A 28 -10.80 -14.32 8.58
CA PHE A 28 -11.51 -13.14 9.04
C PHE A 28 -12.35 -13.37 10.31
N GLU A 29 -12.88 -14.58 10.53
CA GLU A 29 -13.63 -14.91 11.75
C GLU A 29 -12.75 -15.09 12.99
N LYS A 30 -11.51 -15.61 12.82
CA LYS A 30 -10.60 -15.89 13.94
C LYS A 30 -9.81 -14.67 14.41
N ASN A 31 -9.75 -13.62 13.60
CA ASN A 31 -8.88 -12.47 13.85
C ASN A 31 -9.70 -11.19 14.00
N ASN A 32 -9.36 -10.39 15.01
CA ASN A 32 -9.98 -9.08 15.24
C ASN A 32 -9.17 -8.00 14.54
N PHE A 33 -9.23 -8.01 13.22
CA PHE A 33 -8.59 -7.01 12.37
C PHE A 33 -9.08 -5.59 12.67
N LYS A 34 -8.14 -4.66 12.74
CA LYS A 34 -8.40 -3.23 12.91
C LYS A 34 -7.61 -2.45 11.85
N PRO A 35 -8.21 -1.39 11.26
CA PRO A 35 -7.46 -0.50 10.39
C PRO A 35 -6.31 0.12 11.18
N PHE A 36 -5.09 0.06 10.64
CA PHE A 36 -3.99 0.83 11.21
C PHE A 36 -4.31 2.33 11.03
N ARG A 37 -4.07 3.12 12.06
CA ARG A 37 -4.19 4.59 11.97
C ARG A 37 -2.97 5.20 12.63
N LYS A 38 -2.16 5.90 11.84
CA LYS A 38 -1.09 6.74 12.39
C LYS A 38 -1.75 7.81 13.29
N SER A 39 -1.27 7.97 14.53
CA SER A 39 -1.83 8.95 15.46
C SER A 39 -1.73 10.36 14.88
N ILE A 40 -2.81 11.14 14.96
CA ILE A 40 -2.94 12.48 14.37
C ILE A 40 -2.07 13.53 15.10
N ASN A 41 -1.31 13.14 16.12
CA ASN A 41 -0.49 14.05 16.94
C ASN A 41 0.98 14.18 16.48
N ALA A 42 1.32 13.73 15.27
CA ALA A 42 2.51 14.21 14.58
C ALA A 42 2.04 15.22 13.55
N ASP A 43 2.52 16.45 13.66
CA ASP A 43 2.10 17.64 12.93
C ASP A 43 1.69 17.40 11.48
N LEU A 44 0.73 18.23 11.02
CA LEU A 44 0.32 18.42 9.61
C LEU A 44 1.46 18.94 8.72
N THR A 45 2.71 18.59 8.99
CA THR A 45 3.83 18.72 8.08
C THR A 45 3.82 17.50 7.16
N GLU A 46 4.19 17.72 5.90
CA GLU A 46 4.40 16.66 4.89
C GLU A 46 5.06 15.44 5.52
N PRO A 47 4.71 14.19 5.12
CA PRO A 47 5.29 12.99 5.70
C PRO A 47 6.80 13.18 5.74
N THR A 48 7.35 13.36 6.96
CA THR A 48 8.76 13.65 7.14
C THR A 48 9.47 12.38 6.73
N ILE A 49 9.83 12.31 5.44
CA ILE A 49 10.54 11.20 4.85
C ILE A 49 11.73 10.98 5.76
N SER A 50 11.74 9.86 6.48
CA SER A 50 12.77 9.61 7.49
C SER A 50 14.13 9.77 6.80
N SER A 51 15.03 10.54 7.42
CA SER A 51 16.39 10.70 6.88
C SER A 51 17.12 9.36 6.88
N GLN A 52 16.73 8.43 7.76
CA GLN A 52 17.33 7.12 7.93
C GLN A 52 16.49 6.00 7.30
N ILE A 53 17.16 4.99 6.75
CA ILE A 53 16.53 3.77 6.27
C ILE A 53 16.28 2.87 7.50
N PRO A 54 15.08 2.28 7.68
CA PRO A 54 14.83 1.36 8.77
C PRO A 54 15.86 0.22 8.80
N LEU A 55 16.32 -0.15 10.00
CA LEU A 55 17.41 -1.12 10.16
C LEU A 55 17.11 -2.48 9.51
N ASP A 56 15.85 -2.94 9.62
CA ASP A 56 15.39 -4.19 9.02
C ASP A 56 15.46 -4.15 7.49
N ILE A 57 15.21 -2.99 6.89
CA ILE A 57 15.34 -2.78 5.45
C ILE A 57 16.81 -2.65 5.06
N SER A 58 17.62 -1.90 5.83
CA SER A 58 19.04 -1.75 5.50
C SER A 58 19.81 -3.07 5.56
N ASN A 59 19.38 -4.00 6.41
CA ASN A 59 19.97 -5.33 6.54
C ASN A 59 19.40 -6.35 5.53
N ASN A 60 18.36 -5.98 4.77
CA ASN A 60 17.75 -6.87 3.81
C ASN A 60 18.67 -7.09 2.58
N ILE A 61 18.93 -8.34 2.22
CA ILE A 61 19.82 -8.69 1.10
C ILE A 61 19.35 -8.17 -0.27
N PHE A 62 18.05 -7.90 -0.41
CA PHE A 62 17.48 -7.34 -1.63
C PHE A 62 17.47 -5.81 -1.64
N PHE A 63 17.78 -5.18 -0.50
CA PHE A 63 17.82 -3.73 -0.40
C PHE A 63 19.12 -3.19 -1.01
N ASN A 64 18.95 -2.31 -2.00
CA ASN A 64 20.06 -1.59 -2.61
C ASN A 64 19.79 -0.08 -2.54
N PRO A 65 20.52 0.68 -1.71
CA PRO A 65 20.33 2.13 -1.60
C PRO A 65 20.82 2.89 -2.84
N LYS A 66 21.46 2.21 -3.81
CA LYS A 66 21.97 2.82 -5.04
C LYS A 66 20.90 2.96 -6.13
N ILE A 67 19.81 2.22 -6.07
CA ILE A 67 18.72 2.26 -7.07
C ILE A 67 17.56 3.15 -6.61
N ASN A 68 16.55 3.30 -7.47
CA ASN A 68 15.29 3.93 -7.07
C ASN A 68 14.56 2.99 -6.11
N PHE A 69 14.07 3.53 -4.99
CA PHE A 69 13.31 2.72 -4.05
C PHE A 69 12.19 3.50 -3.38
N VAL A 70 11.20 2.77 -2.90
CA VAL A 70 10.10 3.25 -2.06
C VAL A 70 9.94 2.27 -0.90
N ILE A 71 9.74 2.80 0.30
CA ILE A 71 9.57 2.03 1.54
C ILE A 71 8.23 2.41 2.14
N PHE A 72 7.37 1.40 2.30
CA PHE A 72 6.11 1.47 3.03
C PHE A 72 6.21 0.68 4.32
N GLU A 73 5.68 1.29 5.38
CA GLU A 73 5.45 0.65 6.68
C GLU A 73 3.98 0.76 7.00
N ASN A 74 3.33 -0.39 7.21
CA ASN A 74 1.91 -0.46 7.57
C ASN A 74 1.02 0.38 6.64
N GLY A 75 1.30 0.34 5.33
CA GLY A 75 0.55 1.10 4.32
C GLY A 75 0.86 2.59 4.20
N TYR A 76 1.77 3.15 5.02
CA TYR A 76 2.21 4.54 4.92
C TYR A 76 3.58 4.66 4.28
N LEU A 77 3.78 5.69 3.46
CA LEU A 77 5.06 6.01 2.86
C LEU A 77 6.04 6.50 3.94
N GLN A 78 7.13 5.78 4.13
CA GLN A 78 8.18 6.13 5.08
C GLN A 78 9.33 6.88 4.42
N LYS A 79 9.77 6.37 3.25
CA LYS A 79 10.89 6.93 2.51
C LYS A 79 10.84 6.53 1.06
N PHE A 80 11.32 7.40 0.19
CA PHE A 80 11.69 7.02 -1.16
C PHE A 80 13.00 7.68 -1.57
N ASN A 81 13.62 7.10 -2.58
CA ASN A 81 14.80 7.63 -3.23
C ASN A 81 14.60 7.56 -4.74
N LYS A 82 14.91 8.66 -5.39
CA LYS A 82 14.76 8.83 -6.84
C LYS A 82 16.13 9.23 -7.39
N LYS A 83 16.81 8.28 -8.02
CA LYS A 83 18.12 8.48 -8.68
C LYS A 83 18.01 8.67 -10.18
N SER A 84 16.98 8.10 -10.79
CA SER A 84 16.79 8.18 -12.23
C SER A 84 16.14 9.49 -12.65
N ASP A 85 16.75 10.12 -13.65
CA ASP A 85 16.16 11.27 -14.33
C ASP A 85 14.85 10.87 -15.01
N GLY A 86 13.88 11.78 -15.00
CA GLY A 86 12.57 11.54 -15.60
C GLY A 86 11.65 10.59 -14.83
N LEU A 87 12.09 10.03 -13.69
CA LEU A 87 11.20 9.39 -12.71
C LEU A 87 10.53 10.47 -11.85
N GLU A 88 9.24 10.33 -11.61
CA GLU A 88 8.45 11.14 -10.69
C GLU A 88 7.71 10.22 -9.72
N ILE A 89 7.82 10.52 -8.42
CA ILE A 89 7.14 9.79 -7.35
C ILE A 89 6.39 10.84 -6.54
N THR A 90 5.08 10.70 -6.45
CA THR A 90 4.21 11.64 -5.73
C THR A 90 3.18 10.86 -4.92
N THR A 91 2.80 11.41 -3.77
CA THR A 91 1.71 10.89 -2.95
C THR A 91 0.42 11.57 -3.40
N LEU A 92 -0.67 10.81 -3.44
CA LEU A 92 -1.98 11.35 -3.79
C LEU A 92 -2.75 11.66 -2.51
N ASN A 93 -2.85 12.94 -2.16
CA ASN A 93 -3.85 13.37 -1.18
C ASN A 93 -5.25 13.21 -1.79
N ASP A 94 -6.21 12.87 -0.96
CA ASP A 94 -7.59 12.43 -1.28
C ASP A 94 -8.38 13.27 -2.31
N ILE A 95 -7.90 14.45 -2.68
CA ILE A 95 -8.57 15.44 -3.53
C ILE A 95 -8.48 15.09 -5.03
N ALA A 96 -7.48 14.32 -5.48
CA ALA A 96 -7.28 14.02 -6.90
C ALA A 96 -7.91 12.68 -7.37
N LYS A 97 -9.06 12.31 -6.77
CA LYS A 97 -9.58 10.94 -6.71
C LYS A 97 -10.02 10.26 -8.02
N GLU A 98 -10.30 10.96 -9.13
CA GLU A 98 -11.07 10.31 -10.20
C GLU A 98 -10.45 10.27 -11.60
N LYS A 99 -9.52 11.16 -11.97
CA LYS A 99 -9.09 11.24 -13.38
C LYS A 99 -7.84 10.42 -13.74
N LEU A 100 -7.07 9.94 -12.76
CA LEU A 100 -5.76 9.36 -13.04
C LEU A 100 -5.75 7.84 -13.28
N PHE A 101 -6.71 7.11 -12.71
CA PHE A 101 -6.75 5.65 -12.79
C PHE A 101 -7.68 5.18 -13.90
N ASN A 102 -7.09 4.67 -14.97
CA ASN A 102 -7.85 4.07 -16.06
C ASN A 102 -8.37 2.70 -15.59
N LYS A 103 -9.66 2.61 -15.22
CA LYS A 103 -10.32 1.36 -14.77
C LYS A 103 -10.25 0.22 -15.80
N LYS A 104 -9.84 0.50 -17.04
CA LYS A 104 -9.79 -0.47 -18.16
C LYS A 104 -8.92 -1.70 -17.89
N ASN A 105 -7.92 -1.61 -17.02
CA ASN A 105 -6.99 -2.73 -16.75
C ASN A 105 -7.27 -3.48 -15.43
N PHE A 106 -8.26 -3.03 -14.65
CA PHE A 106 -8.68 -3.65 -13.40
C PHE A 106 -10.19 -3.86 -13.43
N THR A 107 -10.64 -4.85 -14.20
CA THR A 107 -12.05 -5.30 -14.24
C THR A 107 -12.34 -6.38 -13.19
N ARG A 108 -11.47 -6.51 -12.20
CA ARG A 108 -11.65 -7.48 -11.12
C ARG A 108 -12.64 -6.90 -10.12
N ASN A 109 -13.84 -7.47 -10.07
CA ASN A 109 -14.87 -7.11 -9.09
C ASN A 109 -14.92 -8.21 -8.03
N ASP A 110 -14.08 -8.09 -7.00
CA ASP A 110 -14.13 -8.98 -5.83
C ASP A 110 -13.89 -8.21 -4.54
N SER A 111 -14.40 -8.77 -3.46
CA SER A 111 -14.41 -8.14 -2.15
C SER A 111 -13.03 -7.87 -1.56
N LEU A 112 -11.97 -8.59 -1.94
CA LEU A 112 -10.62 -8.26 -1.46
C LEU A 112 -10.11 -6.96 -2.06
N LEU A 113 -10.44 -6.69 -3.33
CA LEU A 113 -10.11 -5.41 -3.94
C LEU A 113 -10.89 -4.28 -3.26
N ASP A 114 -12.16 -4.50 -2.92
CA ASP A 114 -12.98 -3.53 -2.20
C ASP A 114 -12.47 -3.25 -0.78
N ILE A 115 -12.02 -4.30 -0.08
CA ILE A 115 -11.37 -4.20 1.24
C ILE A 115 -10.09 -3.37 1.10
N ASN A 116 -9.19 -3.74 0.19
CA ASN A 116 -7.94 -3.01 -0.03
C ASN A 116 -8.20 -1.53 -0.37
N ASN A 117 -9.16 -1.24 -1.26
CA ASN A 117 -9.49 0.14 -1.63
C ASN A 117 -10.10 0.94 -0.47
N THR A 118 -10.85 0.29 0.42
CA THR A 118 -11.51 0.95 1.54
C THR A 118 -10.54 1.28 2.67
N PHE A 119 -9.62 0.36 2.96
CA PHE A 119 -8.68 0.52 4.07
C PHE A 119 -7.32 1.08 3.63
N LEU A 120 -7.16 1.41 2.34
CA LEU A 120 -5.94 2.01 1.80
C LEU A 120 -5.53 3.27 2.55
N ASN A 121 -4.39 3.20 3.23
CA ASN A 121 -3.85 4.33 3.99
C ASN A 121 -3.29 5.44 3.10
N GLU A 122 -2.49 5.08 2.09
CA GLU A 122 -1.82 6.05 1.23
C GLU A 122 -1.73 5.56 -0.22
N LYS A 123 -1.75 6.50 -1.17
CA LYS A 123 -1.63 6.24 -2.60
C LYS A 123 -0.35 6.83 -3.15
N LEU A 124 0.35 6.03 -3.95
CA LEU A 124 1.55 6.46 -4.66
C LEU A 124 1.30 6.50 -6.16
N ILE A 125 1.74 7.59 -6.79
CA ILE A 125 1.86 7.67 -8.23
C ILE A 125 3.33 7.61 -8.59
N ILE A 126 3.67 6.63 -9.41
CA ILE A 126 4.98 6.49 -10.04
C ILE A 126 4.79 6.81 -11.53
N ARG A 127 5.52 7.81 -12.03
CA ARG A 127 5.44 8.23 -13.43
C ARG A 127 6.83 8.25 -14.04
N VAL A 128 6.95 7.67 -15.23
CA VAL A 128 8.13 7.81 -16.08
C VAL A 128 7.78 8.78 -17.20
N LYS A 129 8.60 9.83 -17.38
CA LYS A 129 8.39 10.81 -18.45
C LYS A 129 8.44 10.13 -19.82
N LYS A 130 7.68 10.68 -20.77
CA LYS A 130 7.65 10.19 -22.15
C LYS A 130 9.07 10.14 -22.73
N ASN A 131 9.39 9.08 -23.46
CA ASN A 131 10.68 8.84 -24.10
C ASN A 131 11.88 8.73 -23.14
N ILE A 132 11.64 8.44 -21.85
CA ILE A 132 12.69 8.12 -20.89
C ILE A 132 12.67 6.62 -20.60
N GLU A 133 13.84 6.01 -20.68
CA GLU A 133 14.09 4.65 -20.20
C GLU A 133 14.84 4.73 -18.87
N LEU A 134 14.31 4.05 -17.85
CA LEU A 134 14.98 3.97 -16.55
C LEU A 134 16.11 2.96 -16.63
N LYS A 135 17.35 3.41 -16.42
CA LYS A 135 18.54 2.52 -16.36
C LYS A 135 18.54 1.62 -15.13
N GLU A 136 17.89 2.06 -14.05
CA GLU A 136 17.82 1.35 -12.78
C GLU A 136 16.36 1.00 -12.47
N PRO A 137 16.10 -0.17 -11.86
CA PRO A 137 14.75 -0.57 -11.48
C PRO A 137 14.20 0.34 -10.37
N ILE A 138 12.90 0.18 -10.12
CA ILE A 138 12.22 0.76 -8.95
C ILE A 138 11.88 -0.39 -8.01
N SER A 139 12.50 -0.39 -6.82
CA SER A 139 12.17 -1.36 -5.77
C SER A 139 11.13 -0.80 -4.80
N ILE A 140 10.05 -1.55 -4.58
CA ILE A 140 9.02 -1.19 -3.59
C ILE A 140 9.13 -2.19 -2.45
N PHE A 141 9.56 -1.71 -1.28
CA PHE A 141 9.58 -2.47 -0.04
C PHE A 141 8.31 -2.15 0.73
N TYR A 142 7.52 -3.19 1.02
CA TYR A 142 6.34 -3.09 1.85
C TYR A 142 6.52 -4.03 3.02
N TYR A 143 6.52 -3.50 4.24
CA TYR A 143 6.57 -4.30 5.44
C TYR A 143 5.46 -3.90 6.40
N ASN A 144 4.95 -4.89 7.12
CA ASN A 144 4.00 -4.70 8.20
C ASN A 144 4.69 -5.05 9.52
N SER A 145 4.71 -4.12 10.48
CA SER A 145 5.22 -4.43 11.82
C SER A 145 4.14 -5.19 12.61
N GLY A 146 4.51 -6.31 13.22
CA GLY A 146 3.58 -7.21 13.91
C GLY A 146 3.10 -6.73 15.29
N GLU A 147 3.55 -5.56 15.76
CA GLU A 147 3.31 -5.10 17.13
C GLU A 147 1.90 -4.55 17.37
N GLU A 148 1.18 -4.16 16.32
CA GLU A 148 -0.23 -3.79 16.43
C GLU A 148 -1.10 -4.92 15.88
N LYS A 149 -1.55 -5.80 16.77
CA LYS A 149 -2.32 -7.00 16.45
C LYS A 149 -3.43 -6.73 15.41
N TYR A 150 -3.23 -7.32 14.23
CA TYR A 150 -4.17 -7.44 13.11
C TYR A 150 -4.42 -6.16 12.29
N LEU A 151 -3.38 -5.64 11.64
CA LEU A 151 -3.49 -4.52 10.71
C LEU A 151 -4.20 -4.92 9.42
N ILE A 152 -5.12 -4.07 8.98
CA ILE A 152 -5.53 -3.97 7.57
C ILE A 152 -5.18 -2.57 7.10
N ASN A 153 -4.54 -2.50 5.94
CA ASN A 153 -4.01 -1.31 5.30
C ASN A 153 -4.48 -1.20 3.85
#